data_AF-A0A6H9Z097-F1
#
_entry.id   AF-A0A6H9Z097-F1
#
_cell.length_a   1.000
_cell.length_b   1.000
_cell.length_c   1.000
_cell.angle_alpha   90.00
_cell.angle_beta   90.00
_cell.angle_gamma   90.00
#
_symmetry.space_group_name_H-M   'P 1'
#
loop_
_entity.id
_entity.type
_entity.pdbx_description
1 polymer ?
#
loop_
_entity_poly.entity_id
_entity_poly.type
_entity_poly.pdbx_seq_one_letter_code
_entity_poly.pdbx_strand_id
1 'polypeptide(L)'
;MLWPSGSSDNAGSPGPQQSESVQQTQNGDGGTPAATTSGPGLTEQAGKVDALLTEMVATRSELGTVTGDGECESSGLRRIRTQRQDQLEKARALEVSALESGTEMKDALVRALEASVESNKRYLDMAPDCPSTATDADSRASQAKSEFVRYWTPIAEQAGLQTRSADTI
;
A
#
# COMPACT_ATOMS: atom_id res chain seq x y z
N MET A 1 7.03 -23.12 6.81
CA MET A 1 6.72 -23.41 5.39
C MET A 1 7.20 -22.18 4.61
N LEU A 2 8.47 -22.13 4.19
CA LEU A 2 9.04 -22.54 2.88
C LEU A 2 8.53 -21.72 1.68
N TRP A 3 9.22 -20.60 1.43
CA TRP A 3 9.25 -19.81 0.19
C TRP A 3 9.97 -20.58 -0.93
N PRO A 4 9.58 -20.44 -2.21
CA PRO A 4 10.50 -20.65 -3.32
C PRO A 4 10.96 -19.32 -3.92
N SER A 5 12.26 -19.08 -3.84
CA SER A 5 13.01 -18.11 -4.64
C SER A 5 13.16 -18.65 -6.07
N GLY A 6 12.73 -17.88 -7.07
CA GLY A 6 12.97 -18.19 -8.47
C GLY A 6 14.13 -17.37 -9.03
N SER A 7 15.34 -17.93 -8.99
CA SER A 7 16.46 -17.50 -9.84
C SER A 7 16.39 -18.26 -11.16
N SER A 8 16.61 -17.58 -12.29
CA SER A 8 17.17 -18.19 -13.49
C SER A 8 17.78 -17.11 -14.38
N ASP A 9 19.10 -17.01 -14.30
CA ASP A 9 19.99 -16.48 -15.32
C ASP A 9 19.71 -17.11 -16.70
N ASN A 10 19.80 -16.31 -17.77
CA ASN A 10 19.99 -16.86 -19.10
C ASN A 10 21.00 -16.00 -19.87
N ALA A 11 22.23 -16.50 -19.88
CA ALA A 11 23.28 -16.09 -20.80
C ALA A 11 23.04 -16.73 -22.17
N GLY A 12 23.09 -15.93 -23.24
CA GLY A 12 22.98 -16.44 -24.61
C GLY A 12 23.26 -15.37 -25.65
N SER A 13 24.54 -15.10 -25.92
CA SER A 13 24.98 -14.47 -27.17
C SER A 13 24.87 -15.47 -28.32
N PRO A 14 24.55 -15.00 -29.53
CA PRO A 14 25.53 -15.08 -30.61
C PRO A 14 25.58 -13.80 -31.48
N GLY A 15 26.77 -13.38 -31.93
CA GLY A 15 26.94 -12.36 -32.99
C GLY A 15 26.87 -12.99 -34.40
N PRO A 16 27.44 -12.36 -35.46
CA PRO A 16 27.47 -10.94 -35.85
C PRO A 16 26.87 -10.72 -37.27
N GLN A 17 26.34 -9.53 -37.61
CA GLN A 17 26.24 -9.11 -39.03
C GLN A 17 26.06 -7.60 -39.23
N GLN A 18 26.48 -7.16 -40.42
CA GLN A 18 27.01 -5.86 -40.81
C GLN A 18 25.96 -4.79 -41.14
N SER A 19 26.42 -3.54 -41.00
CA SER A 19 26.16 -2.31 -41.78
C SER A 19 24.90 -2.22 -42.64
N GLU A 20 24.13 -1.14 -42.46
CA GLU A 20 23.88 -0.14 -43.53
C GLU A 20 23.13 1.09 -42.99
N SER A 21 23.62 2.25 -43.42
CA SER A 21 23.06 3.57 -43.14
C SER A 21 21.74 3.77 -43.88
N VAL A 22 20.68 4.10 -43.15
CA VAL A 22 19.54 4.85 -43.70
C VAL A 22 19.26 6.05 -42.80
N GLN A 23 19.63 7.22 -43.31
CA GLN A 23 19.09 8.49 -42.83
C GLN A 23 17.58 8.46 -43.06
N GLN A 24 16.80 8.36 -41.99
CA GLN A 24 15.37 8.60 -42.04
C GLN A 24 15.10 9.95 -41.37
N THR A 25 14.88 10.97 -42.20
CA THR A 25 14.24 12.21 -41.81
C THR A 25 12.85 11.89 -41.27
N GLN A 26 12.67 11.97 -39.95
CA GLN A 26 11.36 12.11 -39.33
C GLN A 26 11.36 13.41 -38.54
N ASN A 27 10.93 14.48 -39.22
CA ASN A 27 10.22 15.56 -38.55
C ASN A 27 8.90 14.95 -38.03
N GLY A 28 8.92 14.56 -36.76
CA GLY A 28 7.77 14.10 -36.01
C GLY A 28 8.03 14.48 -34.57
N ASP A 29 7.53 15.67 -34.22
CA ASP A 29 7.25 16.15 -32.87
C ASP A 29 7.90 15.36 -31.75
N GLY A 30 8.99 15.92 -31.19
CA GLY A 30 9.57 15.48 -29.93
C GLY A 30 8.59 15.71 -28.80
N GLY A 31 7.51 14.93 -28.76
CA GLY A 31 6.71 14.70 -27.58
C GLY A 31 7.57 13.93 -26.60
N THR A 32 8.46 14.64 -25.90
CA THR A 32 8.76 14.30 -24.52
C THR A 32 7.43 13.94 -23.89
N PRO A 33 7.21 12.74 -23.29
CA PRO A 33 6.01 12.49 -22.54
C PRO A 33 5.88 13.66 -21.58
N ALA A 34 4.88 14.51 -21.80
CA ALA A 34 4.64 15.61 -20.90
C ALA A 34 4.45 14.94 -19.54
N ALA A 35 5.44 15.10 -18.65
CA ALA A 35 5.26 14.80 -17.25
C ALA A 35 3.98 15.56 -16.91
N THR A 36 2.89 14.81 -16.75
CA THR A 36 1.58 15.40 -16.55
C THR A 36 1.72 16.08 -15.21
N THR A 37 1.99 17.40 -15.23
CA THR A 37 2.19 18.17 -14.01
C THR A 37 0.90 18.01 -13.22
N SER A 38 0.98 17.19 -12.18
CA SER A 38 -0.11 16.91 -11.27
C SER A 38 -0.67 18.23 -10.79
N GLY A 39 -1.97 18.43 -11.02
CA GLY A 39 -2.66 19.64 -10.59
C GLY A 39 -2.56 19.78 -9.06
N PRO A 40 -2.62 21.01 -8.50
CA PRO A 40 -2.49 21.24 -7.06
C PRO A 40 -3.41 20.36 -6.20
N GLY A 41 -4.62 20.07 -6.68
CA GLY A 41 -5.58 19.20 -5.99
C GLY A 41 -5.16 17.73 -5.91
N LEU A 42 -4.46 17.20 -6.93
CA LEU A 42 -3.96 15.83 -6.91
C LEU A 42 -2.87 15.69 -5.85
N THR A 43 -1.87 16.58 -5.87
CA THR A 43 -0.76 16.57 -4.92
C THR A 43 -1.26 16.72 -3.47
N GLU A 44 -2.21 17.62 -3.22
CA GLU A 44 -2.76 17.83 -1.88
C GLU A 44 -3.52 16.59 -1.37
N GLN A 45 -4.43 16.03 -2.18
CA GLN A 45 -5.24 14.89 -1.77
C GLN A 45 -4.40 13.62 -1.64
N ALA A 46 -3.48 13.36 -2.59
CA ALA A 46 -2.56 12.23 -2.50
C ALA A 46 -1.62 12.36 -1.29
N GLY A 47 -1.15 13.56 -0.97
CA GLY A 47 -0.36 13.81 0.23
C GLY A 47 -1.09 13.47 1.53
N LYS A 48 -2.40 13.75 1.62
CA LYS A 48 -3.23 13.36 2.78
C LYS A 48 -3.36 11.84 2.91
N VAL A 49 -3.50 11.14 1.78
CA VAL A 49 -3.53 9.68 1.75
C VAL A 49 -2.18 9.13 2.22
N ASP A 50 -1.06 9.61 1.68
CA ASP A 50 0.29 9.14 2.06
C ASP A 50 0.63 9.39 3.53
N ALA A 51 0.19 10.52 4.09
CA ALA A 51 0.31 10.80 5.51
C ALA A 51 -0.41 9.74 6.36
N LEU A 52 -1.63 9.35 5.98
CA LEU A 52 -2.36 8.28 6.65
C LEU A 52 -1.67 6.92 6.49
N LEU A 53 -1.12 6.59 5.32
CA LEU A 53 -0.35 5.36 5.12
C LEU A 53 0.88 5.30 6.02
N THR A 54 1.55 6.43 6.22
CA THR A 54 2.70 6.54 7.14
C THR A 54 2.30 6.23 8.58
N GLU A 55 1.14 6.74 9.04
CA GLU A 55 0.60 6.37 10.35
C GLU A 55 0.28 4.87 10.44
N MET A 56 -0.32 4.29 9.39
CA MET A 56 -0.68 2.86 9.35
C MET A 56 0.55 1.95 9.44
N VAL A 57 1.66 2.31 8.77
CA VAL A 57 2.96 1.61 8.84
C VAL A 57 3.51 1.64 10.27
N ALA A 58 3.46 2.79 10.94
CA ALA A 58 3.93 2.93 12.32
C ALA A 58 3.11 2.02 13.26
N THR A 59 1.79 2.06 13.16
CA THR A 59 0.90 1.20 13.97
C THR A 59 1.08 -0.29 13.65
N ARG A 60 1.35 -0.67 12.39
CA ARG A 60 1.65 -2.05 12.00
C ARG A 60 2.94 -2.57 12.65
N SER A 61 3.94 -1.71 12.76
CA SER A 61 5.22 -2.02 13.38
C SER A 61 5.06 -2.19 14.89
N GLU A 62 4.34 -1.27 15.57
CA GLU A 62 4.01 -1.38 17.00
C GLU A 62 3.24 -2.67 17.31
N LEU A 63 2.27 -3.05 16.45
CA LEU A 63 1.57 -4.32 16.59
C LEU A 63 2.49 -5.53 16.50
N GLY A 64 3.50 -5.49 15.61
CA GLY A 64 4.52 -6.54 15.53
C GLY A 64 5.29 -6.71 16.84
N THR A 65 5.68 -5.60 17.48
CA THR A 65 6.36 -5.62 18.78
C THR A 65 5.46 -6.16 19.89
N VAL A 66 4.20 -5.70 19.98
CA VAL A 66 3.26 -6.14 21.03
C VAL A 66 2.89 -7.61 20.92
N THR A 67 2.73 -8.14 19.70
CA THR A 67 2.35 -9.54 19.47
C THR A 67 3.54 -10.50 19.43
N GLY A 68 4.75 -10.01 19.11
CA GLY A 68 5.98 -10.81 19.09
C GLY A 68 6.67 -10.86 20.45
N ASP A 69 7.20 -9.73 20.90
CA ASP A 69 8.02 -9.63 22.12
C ASP A 69 7.18 -9.32 23.36
N GLY A 70 6.05 -8.64 23.17
CA GLY A 70 5.17 -8.18 24.25
C GLY A 70 4.16 -9.22 24.76
N GLU A 71 4.26 -10.48 24.31
CA GLU A 71 3.39 -11.59 24.74
C GLU A 71 1.89 -11.24 24.73
N CYS A 72 1.47 -10.42 23.77
CA CYS A 72 0.09 -9.94 23.68
C CYS A 72 -0.40 -9.09 24.86
N GLU A 73 0.45 -8.21 25.37
CA GLU A 73 0.09 -7.25 26.40
C GLU A 73 -1.20 -6.47 26.02
N SER A 74 -2.25 -6.62 26.82
CA SER A 74 -3.56 -6.04 26.52
C SER A 74 -3.56 -4.51 26.48
N SER A 75 -2.62 -3.87 27.18
CA SER A 75 -2.49 -2.40 27.18
C SER A 75 -2.03 -1.91 25.80
N GLY A 76 -1.01 -2.54 25.22
CA GLY A 76 -0.51 -2.27 23.88
C GLY A 76 -1.57 -2.56 22.82
N LEU A 77 -2.26 -3.70 22.91
CA LEU A 77 -3.33 -4.06 21.99
C LEU A 77 -4.49 -3.05 22.01
N ARG A 78 -4.89 -2.55 23.19
CA ARG A 78 -5.93 -1.51 23.30
C ARG A 78 -5.50 -0.22 22.64
N ARG A 79 -4.25 0.21 22.88
CA ARG A 79 -3.67 1.41 22.28
C ARG A 79 -3.65 1.30 20.75
N ILE A 80 -3.21 0.18 20.20
CA ILE A 80 -3.17 -0.08 18.76
C ILE A 80 -4.59 -0.04 18.17
N ARG A 81 -5.56 -0.67 18.83
CA ARG A 81 -6.97 -0.63 18.39
C ARG A 81 -7.49 0.81 18.32
N THR A 82 -7.24 1.63 19.32
CA THR A 82 -7.63 3.05 19.31
C THR A 82 -6.98 3.80 18.13
N GLN A 83 -5.68 3.62 17.91
CA GLN A 83 -5.00 4.24 16.75
C GLN A 83 -5.62 3.84 15.42
N ARG A 84 -6.00 2.55 15.26
CA ARG A 84 -6.66 2.05 14.04
C ARG A 84 -8.07 2.63 13.87
N GLN A 85 -8.79 2.91 14.96
CA GLN A 85 -10.08 3.59 14.91
C GLN A 85 -9.92 5.05 14.47
N ASP A 86 -8.93 5.76 14.99
CA ASP A 86 -8.61 7.14 14.57
C ASP A 86 -8.23 7.18 13.08
N GLN A 87 -7.41 6.22 12.62
CA GLN A 87 -7.05 6.06 11.21
C GLN A 87 -8.27 5.79 10.33
N LEU A 88 -9.23 4.98 10.80
CA LEU A 88 -10.48 4.71 10.09
C LEU A 88 -11.33 5.99 9.94
N GLU A 89 -11.41 6.81 10.99
CA GLU A 89 -12.12 8.09 10.92
C GLU A 89 -11.45 9.06 9.93
N LYS A 90 -10.12 9.14 9.97
CA LYS A 90 -9.33 9.91 8.98
C LYS A 90 -9.58 9.41 7.56
N ALA A 91 -9.56 8.09 7.34
CA ALA A 91 -9.82 7.48 6.03
C ALA A 91 -11.20 7.86 5.49
N ARG A 92 -12.24 7.81 6.33
CA ARG A 92 -13.61 8.21 5.97
C ARG A 92 -13.72 9.70 5.64
N ALA A 93 -12.89 10.54 6.25
CA ALA A 93 -12.84 11.99 6.00
C ALA A 93 -11.95 12.39 4.81
N LEU A 94 -11.26 11.46 4.13
CA LEU A 94 -10.41 11.80 2.99
C LEU A 94 -11.22 12.40 1.83
N GLU A 95 -10.76 13.54 1.34
CA GLU A 95 -11.17 14.09 0.05
C GLU A 95 -10.34 13.44 -1.05
N VAL A 96 -11.01 12.84 -2.04
CA VAL A 96 -10.38 12.01 -3.09
C VAL A 96 -10.90 12.33 -4.50
N SER A 97 -11.63 13.42 -4.65
CA SER A 97 -12.27 13.85 -5.91
C SER A 97 -11.27 14.21 -7.01
N ALA A 98 -10.01 14.52 -6.66
CA ALA A 98 -8.94 14.82 -7.59
C ALA A 98 -8.06 13.59 -7.91
N LEU A 99 -8.35 12.44 -7.31
CA LEU A 99 -7.60 11.21 -7.49
C LEU A 99 -8.34 10.29 -8.46
N GLU A 100 -7.63 9.77 -9.44
CA GLU A 100 -8.20 8.75 -10.35
C GLU A 100 -8.59 7.50 -9.57
N SER A 101 -9.82 7.01 -9.73
CA SER A 101 -10.39 5.93 -8.89
C SER A 101 -10.31 6.22 -7.38
N GLY A 102 -10.33 7.50 -6.99
CA GLY A 102 -10.13 7.94 -5.61
C GLY A 102 -11.18 7.41 -4.64
N THR A 103 -12.43 7.29 -5.08
CA THR A 103 -13.53 6.74 -4.28
C THR A 103 -13.31 5.24 -4.00
N GLU A 104 -13.00 4.46 -5.04
CA GLU A 104 -12.72 3.02 -4.92
C GLU A 104 -11.48 2.77 -4.04
N MET A 105 -10.45 3.59 -4.21
CA MET A 105 -9.26 3.57 -3.36
C MET A 105 -9.62 3.84 -1.90
N LYS A 106 -10.38 4.91 -1.63
CA LYS A 106 -10.84 5.26 -0.28
C LYS A 106 -11.66 4.15 0.35
N ASP A 107 -12.59 3.56 -0.40
CA ASP A 107 -13.44 2.47 0.07
C ASP A 107 -12.63 1.20 0.39
N ALA A 108 -11.61 0.88 -0.41
CA ALA A 108 -10.67 -0.20 -0.12
C ALA A 108 -9.87 0.07 1.18
N LEU A 109 -9.39 1.31 1.36
CA LEU A 109 -8.66 1.71 2.58
C LEU A 109 -9.54 1.63 3.84
N VAL A 110 -10.79 2.09 3.74
CA VAL A 110 -11.77 2.02 4.83
C VAL A 110 -12.04 0.56 5.20
N ARG A 111 -12.29 -0.32 4.22
CA ARG A 111 -12.48 -1.76 4.48
C ARG A 111 -11.26 -2.41 5.13
N ALA A 112 -10.05 -2.05 4.69
CA ALA A 112 -8.81 -2.56 5.29
C ALA A 112 -8.67 -2.15 6.77
N LEU A 113 -9.01 -0.91 7.11
CA LEU A 113 -8.96 -0.40 8.48
C LEU A 113 -10.06 -0.98 9.36
N GLU A 114 -11.29 -1.13 8.85
CA GLU A 114 -12.38 -1.81 9.57
C GLU A 114 -12.01 -3.25 9.92
N ALA A 115 -11.46 -3.99 8.94
CA ALA A 115 -10.99 -5.35 9.16
C ALA A 115 -9.81 -5.41 10.15
N SER A 116 -8.92 -4.40 10.14
CA SER A 116 -7.81 -4.30 11.10
C SER A 116 -8.29 -4.01 12.54
N VAL A 117 -9.27 -3.12 12.71
CA VAL A 117 -9.89 -2.84 14.03
C VAL A 117 -10.58 -4.10 14.59
N GLU A 118 -11.30 -4.83 13.74
CA GLU A 118 -11.93 -6.10 14.10
C GLU A 118 -10.88 -7.16 14.48
N SER A 119 -9.78 -7.27 13.74
CA SER A 119 -8.67 -8.16 14.08
C SER A 119 -8.06 -7.82 15.46
N ASN A 120 -7.78 -6.54 15.74
CA ASN A 120 -7.25 -6.13 17.05
C ASN A 120 -8.24 -6.34 18.20
N LYS A 121 -9.54 -6.24 17.96
CA LYS A 121 -10.54 -6.62 18.94
C LYS A 121 -10.43 -8.12 19.30
N ARG A 122 -10.24 -8.99 18.31
CA ARG A 122 -10.08 -10.44 18.54
C ARG A 122 -8.82 -10.77 19.33
N TYR A 123 -7.71 -10.08 19.06
CA TYR A 123 -6.51 -10.20 19.88
C TYR A 123 -6.77 -9.84 21.35
N LEU A 124 -7.57 -8.79 21.61
CA LEU A 124 -7.95 -8.41 22.98
C LEU A 124 -8.85 -9.44 23.67
N ASP A 125 -9.79 -10.04 22.94
CA ASP A 125 -10.70 -11.05 23.46
C ASP A 125 -9.96 -12.35 23.86
N MET A 126 -8.76 -12.58 23.32
CA MET A 126 -7.94 -13.77 23.58
C MET A 126 -6.73 -13.50 24.49
N ALA A 127 -6.47 -12.25 24.88
CA ALA A 127 -5.34 -11.93 25.75
C ALA A 127 -5.54 -12.50 27.18
N PRO A 128 -4.47 -12.92 27.88
CA PRO A 128 -3.05 -12.79 27.51
C PRO A 128 -2.51 -13.90 26.60
N ASP A 129 -3.22 -15.01 26.41
CA ASP A 129 -2.71 -16.24 25.79
C ASP A 129 -2.69 -16.24 24.25
N CYS A 130 -2.39 -15.12 23.57
CA CYS A 130 -2.51 -15.04 22.10
C CYS A 130 -1.65 -16.08 21.37
N PRO A 131 -2.28 -17.13 20.82
CA PRO A 131 -2.68 -17.09 19.41
C PRO A 131 -4.04 -17.81 19.18
N SER A 132 -4.82 -17.52 18.14
CA SER A 132 -4.44 -17.72 16.74
C SER A 132 -5.51 -17.19 15.78
N THR A 133 -5.07 -16.94 14.54
CA THR A 133 -5.91 -16.76 13.35
C THR A 133 -7.07 -15.79 13.54
N ALA A 134 -6.79 -14.49 13.53
CA ALA A 134 -7.77 -13.55 12.97
C ALA A 134 -7.92 -13.76 11.44
N THR A 135 -7.88 -15.01 10.94
CA THR A 135 -7.72 -15.36 9.53
C THR A 135 -8.74 -14.68 8.65
N ASP A 136 -10.00 -14.58 9.08
CA ASP A 136 -11.03 -13.98 8.24
C ASP A 136 -10.96 -12.45 8.24
N ALA A 137 -10.63 -11.83 9.38
CA ALA A 137 -10.46 -10.38 9.45
C ALA A 137 -9.15 -9.98 8.77
N ASP A 138 -8.06 -10.68 9.05
CA ASP A 138 -6.75 -10.51 8.44
C ASP A 138 -6.80 -10.78 6.93
N SER A 139 -7.48 -11.84 6.47
CA SER A 139 -7.65 -12.10 5.03
C SER A 139 -8.43 -10.99 4.35
N ARG A 140 -9.52 -10.51 4.97
CA ARG A 140 -10.27 -9.35 4.44
C ARG A 140 -9.41 -8.08 4.43
N ALA A 141 -8.61 -7.85 5.47
CA ALA A 141 -7.68 -6.74 5.51
C ALA A 141 -6.64 -6.86 4.39
N SER A 142 -6.00 -8.02 4.21
CA SER A 142 -5.03 -8.28 3.14
C SER A 142 -5.60 -8.12 1.74
N GLN A 143 -6.82 -8.62 1.51
CA GLN A 143 -7.53 -8.43 0.23
C GLN A 143 -7.80 -6.95 -0.03
N ALA A 144 -8.34 -6.24 0.95
CA ALA A 144 -8.65 -4.81 0.82
C ALA A 144 -7.38 -3.95 0.65
N LYS A 145 -6.28 -4.29 1.33
CA LYS A 145 -4.97 -3.63 1.15
C LYS A 145 -4.40 -3.89 -0.24
N SER A 146 -4.52 -5.10 -0.75
CA SER A 146 -4.07 -5.43 -2.11
C SER A 146 -4.87 -4.66 -3.17
N GLU A 147 -6.18 -4.55 -2.96
CA GLU A 147 -7.06 -3.76 -3.80
C GLU A 147 -6.72 -2.25 -3.71
N PHE A 148 -6.49 -1.73 -2.51
CA PHE A 148 -6.04 -0.35 -2.29
C PHE A 148 -4.74 -0.06 -3.06
N VAL A 149 -3.72 -0.92 -2.92
CA VAL A 149 -2.42 -0.74 -3.57
C VAL A 149 -2.56 -0.66 -5.10
N ARG A 150 -3.48 -1.41 -5.69
CA ARG A 150 -3.75 -1.37 -7.13
C ARG A 150 -4.22 0.02 -7.59
N TYR A 151 -5.02 0.71 -6.79
CA TYR A 151 -5.45 2.07 -7.08
C TYR A 151 -4.39 3.12 -6.69
N TRP A 152 -3.72 2.92 -5.55
CA TRP A 152 -2.74 3.86 -5.02
C TRP A 152 -1.49 3.99 -5.88
N THR A 153 -0.98 2.88 -6.44
CA THR A 153 0.29 2.87 -7.17
C THR A 153 0.34 3.91 -8.30
N PRO A 154 -0.61 3.97 -9.25
CA PRO A 154 -0.58 4.99 -10.31
C PRO A 154 -0.75 6.42 -9.77
N ILE A 155 -1.58 6.62 -8.73
CA ILE A 155 -1.76 7.93 -8.09
C ILE A 155 -0.45 8.41 -7.46
N ALA A 156 0.26 7.53 -6.75
CA ALA A 156 1.51 7.84 -6.09
C ALA A 156 2.59 8.20 -7.12
N GLU A 157 2.70 7.44 -8.21
CA GLU A 157 3.64 7.74 -9.30
C GLU A 157 3.34 9.10 -9.93
N GLN A 158 2.08 9.39 -10.23
CA GLN A 158 1.66 10.68 -10.78
C GLN A 158 1.93 11.84 -9.81
N ALA A 159 1.71 11.63 -8.50
CA ALA A 159 1.97 12.62 -7.46
C ALA A 159 3.46 12.78 -7.09
N GLY A 160 4.35 11.91 -7.57
CA GLY A 160 5.75 11.86 -7.16
C GLY A 160 5.96 11.35 -5.72
N LEU A 161 5.02 10.53 -5.22
CA LEU A 161 5.03 9.93 -3.89
C LEU A 161 5.55 8.49 -3.91
N GLN A 162 5.90 7.96 -2.74
CA GLN A 162 6.36 6.59 -2.61
C GLN A 162 5.20 5.59 -2.81
N THR A 163 5.42 4.61 -3.69
CA THR A 163 4.52 3.46 -3.79
C THR A 163 4.60 2.58 -2.54
N ARG A 164 3.51 1.89 -2.22
CA ARG A 164 3.40 1.06 -1.01
C ARG A 164 3.01 -0.37 -1.39
N SER A 165 3.38 -1.35 -0.58
CA SER A 165 2.92 -2.73 -0.72
C SER A 165 1.89 -3.08 0.34
N ALA A 166 1.04 -4.07 0.05
CA ALA A 166 -0.04 -4.49 0.95
C ALA A 166 0.47 -4.99 2.31
N ASP A 167 1.72 -5.47 2.37
CA ASP A 167 2.35 -5.96 3.61
C ASP A 167 2.84 -4.83 4.52
N THR A 168 3.09 -3.64 3.96
CA THR A 168 3.64 -2.49 4.69
C THR A 168 2.58 -1.61 5.34
N ILE A 169 1.35 -1.63 4.83
CA ILE A 169 0.21 -0.82 5.30
C ILE A 169 -0.78 -1.71 6.08
#